data_AF-A0A523GHW0-F1
#
_entry.id   AF-A0A523GHW0-F1
#
_cell.length_a   1.000
_cell.length_b   1.000
_cell.length_c   1.000
_cell.angle_alpha   90.00
_cell.angle_beta   90.00
_cell.angle_gamma   90.00
#
_symmetry.space_group_name_H-M   'P 1'
#
loop_
_entity.id
_entity.type
_entity.pdbx_description
1 polymer ?
#
loop_
_entity_poly.entity_id
_entity_poly.type
_entity_poly.pdbx_seq_one_letter_code
_entity_poly.pdbx_strand_id
1 'polypeptide(L)'
;MMRSDRITLEELQSRQGVESLLSETLHEGINSSLETASFRGLDVLSMRKISERITSAANRLSEGNDSSERAVVVYCPARIEVVGKHTDYAGGSSLTCASQRSFCMVATTSEEPGVRLEDLVSGTSALISFGSVAGDGPHQDPDNHSKDHPETPAPIWTAYPRTVLKRYCANFDVPERGISVVFSSDIPRASGMSSSSAFVIGTWMCIAALSEVTRHDSFRRNIQSGADLASYMGCVENGFAFKDLAGDSGVGTMGGAQDHTAILYSEPYRLGHIQYRPLKRLEWVSLPSDLTFVIASSGVRAQKTTGAKEDYNRAVRLATRAVELWSVEMGEYHATLGGLVSSGEFSMDAFELCVDKNESDEQIRNALMNRVRQFIEETQTVVAGVVESLKSGDYEMLEQHVSRSQQMTDGWLGNQVDETRFLVEAALDNGAIASSAFGAGFGGSVWAMVEPENSVRFLERWFAAYGQLFQHRLRKAYFFQESTGPGAFVLGADQEKLLFKSNF
;
A
#
# COMPACT_ATOMS: atom_id res chain seq x y z
N MET A 1 17.10 28.60 2.33
CA MET A 1 16.28 28.96 1.15
C MET A 1 16.41 27.76 0.21
N MET A 2 15.38 26.92 0.16
CA MET A 2 15.45 25.50 -0.20
C MET A 2 15.85 25.30 -1.67
N ARG A 3 16.84 24.44 -1.88
CA ARG A 3 17.26 23.95 -3.21
C ARG A 3 16.28 22.90 -3.78
N SER A 4 15.28 22.48 -3.00
CA SER A 4 14.39 21.35 -3.28
C SER A 4 13.19 21.63 -4.19
N ASP A 5 12.82 22.89 -4.42
CA ASP A 5 11.56 23.20 -5.11
C ASP A 5 11.69 23.26 -6.63
N ARG A 6 12.92 23.24 -7.14
CA ARG A 6 13.18 23.29 -8.57
C ARG A 6 14.44 22.50 -8.89
N ILE A 7 14.23 21.32 -9.43
CA ILE A 7 15.26 20.40 -9.92
C ILE A 7 15.14 20.34 -11.44
N THR A 8 16.24 20.24 -12.17
CA THR A 8 16.23 20.00 -13.61
C THR A 8 16.54 18.55 -13.96
N LEU A 9 16.23 18.12 -15.19
CA LEU A 9 16.64 16.79 -15.66
C LEU A 9 18.16 16.62 -15.63
N GLU A 10 18.92 17.64 -16.01
CA GLU A 10 20.40 17.65 -15.98
C GLU A 10 20.96 17.31 -14.60
N GLU A 11 20.40 17.89 -13.53
CA GLU A 11 20.84 17.62 -12.15
C GLU A 11 20.63 16.15 -11.74
N LEU A 12 19.65 15.47 -12.34
CA LEU A 12 19.31 14.08 -12.06
C LEU A 12 20.14 13.07 -12.87
N GLN A 13 20.85 13.52 -13.92
CA GLN A 13 21.72 12.66 -14.75
C GLN A 13 23.02 12.26 -14.03
N SER A 14 23.36 12.92 -12.91
CA SER A 14 24.49 12.55 -12.06
C SER A 14 24.04 11.76 -10.83
N ARG A 15 24.52 10.53 -10.70
CA ARG A 15 24.23 9.68 -9.53
C ARG A 15 24.65 10.35 -8.21
N GLN A 16 25.79 11.02 -8.19
CA GLN A 16 26.26 11.75 -6.99
C GLN A 16 25.35 12.95 -6.68
N GLY A 17 24.83 13.62 -7.71
CA GLY A 17 23.83 14.69 -7.56
C GLY A 17 22.54 14.16 -6.92
N VAL A 18 22.03 13.03 -7.43
CA VAL A 18 20.85 12.37 -6.87
C VAL A 18 21.08 11.90 -5.43
N GLU A 19 22.22 11.27 -5.14
CA GLU A 19 22.57 10.85 -3.78
C GLU A 19 22.58 12.05 -2.82
N SER A 20 23.14 13.21 -3.24
CA SER A 20 23.12 14.45 -2.45
C SER A 20 21.69 14.94 -2.16
N LEU A 21 20.83 14.98 -3.18
CA LEU A 21 19.44 15.42 -3.06
C LEU A 21 18.62 14.51 -2.12
N LEU A 22 18.79 13.19 -2.25
CA LEU A 22 18.16 12.21 -1.37
C LEU A 22 18.64 12.39 0.07
N SER A 23 19.94 12.58 0.24
CA SER A 23 20.54 12.82 1.55
C SER A 23 19.92 14.04 2.23
N GLU A 24 19.89 15.19 1.55
CA GLU A 24 19.28 16.43 2.07
C GLU A 24 17.81 16.22 2.49
N THR A 25 17.03 15.51 1.68
CA THR A 25 15.60 15.30 1.94
C THR A 25 15.33 14.38 3.13
N LEU A 26 16.12 13.32 3.27
CA LEU A 26 16.06 12.39 4.40
C LEU A 26 16.72 12.98 5.67
N HIS A 27 17.44 14.10 5.54
CA HIS A 27 18.12 14.77 6.64
C HIS A 27 17.22 15.67 7.50
N GLU A 28 16.09 16.16 6.99
CA GLU A 28 15.26 17.19 7.64
C GLU A 28 14.36 16.72 8.82
N GLY A 29 14.50 15.49 9.33
CA GLY A 29 13.49 14.90 10.23
C GLY A 29 13.82 14.61 11.69
N ILE A 30 15.10 14.55 12.14
CA ILE A 30 15.42 14.02 13.50
C ILE A 30 16.62 14.75 14.14
N ASN A 31 16.46 15.17 15.40
CA ASN A 31 17.52 15.70 16.27
C ASN A 31 18.58 14.62 16.59
N SER A 32 19.84 14.99 16.40
CA SER A 32 21.06 14.19 16.49
C SER A 32 21.21 13.34 17.77
N SER A 33 21.46 12.03 17.60
CA SER A 33 22.29 11.25 18.56
C SER A 33 22.78 9.86 18.11
N LEU A 34 22.47 9.36 16.90
CA LEU A 34 22.96 8.06 16.44
C LEU A 34 23.66 8.16 15.08
N GLU A 35 24.96 8.47 15.12
CA GLU A 35 25.88 8.19 14.01
C GLU A 35 26.42 6.77 14.20
N THR A 36 26.07 5.86 13.29
CA THR A 36 26.99 4.93 12.62
C THR A 36 26.25 4.13 11.54
N ALA A 37 26.75 4.25 10.29
CA ALA A 37 26.53 3.36 9.14
C ALA A 37 25.13 3.23 8.47
N SER A 38 24.06 3.89 8.95
CA SER A 38 22.78 4.00 8.22
C SER A 38 22.46 5.45 7.86
N PHE A 39 22.13 5.72 6.58
CA PHE A 39 21.66 7.04 6.16
C PHE A 39 20.16 7.15 6.40
N ARG A 40 19.79 7.60 7.61
CA ARG A 40 18.51 8.29 7.88
C ARG A 40 17.29 7.66 7.20
N GLY A 41 17.07 6.37 7.49
CA GLY A 41 15.87 5.64 7.12
C GLY A 41 15.93 4.76 5.87
N LEU A 42 16.99 4.89 5.06
CA LEU A 42 17.34 3.92 4.02
C LEU A 42 18.72 3.33 4.33
N ASP A 43 18.90 2.04 4.07
CA ASP A 43 20.25 1.47 4.13
C ASP A 43 21.10 1.95 2.95
N VAL A 44 22.43 1.88 3.08
CA VAL A 44 23.38 2.39 2.07
C VAL A 44 23.20 1.71 0.71
N LEU A 45 22.89 0.41 0.69
CA LEU A 45 22.66 -0.33 -0.55
C LEU A 45 21.35 0.09 -1.20
N SER A 46 20.29 0.28 -0.40
CA SER A 46 19.00 0.80 -0.87
C SER A 46 19.15 2.20 -1.47
N MET A 47 19.88 3.11 -0.80
CA MET A 47 20.14 4.46 -1.31
C MET A 47 20.86 4.44 -2.67
N ARG A 48 21.88 3.58 -2.82
CA ARG A 48 22.59 3.41 -4.11
C ARG A 48 21.65 2.92 -5.20
N LYS A 49 20.89 1.86 -4.95
CA LYS A 49 19.93 1.31 -5.93
C LYS A 49 18.86 2.32 -6.34
N ILE A 50 18.35 3.11 -5.39
CA ILE A 50 17.37 4.17 -5.65
C ILE A 50 18.00 5.26 -6.53
N SER A 51 19.22 5.71 -6.21
CA SER A 51 19.93 6.71 -7.01
C SER A 51 20.18 6.24 -8.46
N GLU A 52 20.56 4.97 -8.64
CA GLU A 52 20.77 4.37 -9.97
C GLU A 52 19.48 4.33 -10.80
N ARG A 53 18.35 3.95 -10.18
CA ARG A 53 17.04 3.96 -10.85
C ARG A 53 16.60 5.37 -11.25
N ILE A 54 16.76 6.35 -10.36
CA ILE A 54 16.41 7.75 -10.64
C ILE A 54 17.27 8.29 -11.77
N THR A 55 18.59 8.12 -11.71
CA THR A 55 19.49 8.58 -12.77
C THR A 55 19.20 7.91 -14.11
N SER A 56 18.91 6.61 -14.12
CA SER A 56 18.57 5.91 -15.35
C SER A 56 17.23 6.40 -15.95
N ALA A 57 16.23 6.64 -15.11
CA ALA A 57 14.95 7.21 -15.54
C ALA A 57 15.11 8.65 -16.07
N ALA A 58 15.94 9.48 -15.41
CA ALA A 58 16.23 10.84 -15.86
C ALA A 58 16.97 10.86 -17.21
N ASN A 59 17.96 9.98 -17.39
CA ASN A 59 18.66 9.82 -18.67
C ASN A 59 17.69 9.46 -19.80
N ARG A 60 16.82 8.47 -19.55
CA ARG A 60 15.81 8.06 -20.54
C ARG A 60 14.83 9.18 -20.87
N LEU A 61 14.36 9.93 -19.87
CA LEU A 61 13.45 11.05 -20.08
C LEU A 61 14.11 12.20 -20.85
N SER A 62 15.42 12.40 -20.67
CA SER A 62 16.20 13.44 -21.36
C SER A 62 16.41 13.17 -22.86
N GLU A 63 16.23 11.94 -23.33
CA GLU A 63 16.35 11.61 -24.77
C GLU A 63 15.25 12.25 -25.63
N GLY A 64 14.14 12.67 -25.00
CA GLY A 64 12.99 13.29 -25.67
C GLY A 64 12.56 14.64 -25.11
N ASN A 65 13.27 15.21 -24.14
CA ASN A 65 12.96 16.48 -23.48
C ASN A 65 14.23 17.33 -23.30
N ASP A 66 14.09 18.65 -23.20
CA ASP A 66 15.23 19.53 -22.91
C ASP A 66 15.74 19.28 -21.48
N SER A 67 17.05 19.06 -21.33
CA SER A 67 17.67 18.74 -20.03
C SER A 67 17.52 19.86 -18.98
N SER A 68 17.23 21.09 -19.42
CA SER A 68 16.95 22.24 -18.55
C SER A 68 15.51 22.29 -18.03
N GLU A 69 14.61 21.42 -18.51
CA GLU A 69 13.24 21.36 -18.02
C GLU A 69 13.17 21.01 -16.53
N ARG A 70 12.15 21.57 -15.87
CA ARG A 70 11.83 21.26 -14.48
C ARG A 70 11.41 19.79 -14.38
N ALA A 71 12.10 19.05 -13.52
CA ALA A 71 11.79 17.66 -13.19
C ALA A 71 11.31 17.53 -11.75
N VAL A 72 10.53 16.48 -11.51
CA VAL A 72 10.21 16.00 -10.16
C VAL A 72 10.60 14.53 -10.03
N VAL A 73 11.04 14.16 -8.84
CA VAL A 73 11.33 12.76 -8.49
C VAL A 73 10.32 12.31 -7.45
N VAL A 74 9.67 11.17 -7.68
CA VAL A 74 8.78 10.54 -6.70
C VAL A 74 9.41 9.22 -6.24
N TYR A 75 9.59 9.10 -4.93
CA TYR A 75 9.85 7.82 -4.27
C TYR A 75 8.54 7.35 -3.65
N CYS A 76 8.09 6.14 -3.99
CA CYS A 76 6.86 5.57 -3.46
C CYS A 76 7.10 4.12 -3.02
N PRO A 77 7.17 3.84 -1.70
CA PRO A 77 7.53 2.51 -1.20
C PRO A 77 6.39 1.50 -1.33
N ALA A 78 6.72 0.22 -1.21
CA ALA A 78 5.79 -0.82 -0.80
C ALA A 78 5.46 -0.72 0.70
N ARG A 79 4.58 -1.58 1.19
CA ARG A 79 4.26 -1.68 2.62
C ARG A 79 4.26 -3.11 3.14
N ILE A 80 4.54 -3.25 4.43
CA ILE A 80 4.35 -4.47 5.21
C ILE A 80 3.14 -4.23 6.13
N GLU A 81 2.18 -5.14 6.09
CA GLU A 81 1.10 -5.24 7.08
C GLU A 81 1.53 -6.28 8.10
N VAL A 82 1.80 -5.84 9.34
CA VAL A 82 2.25 -6.72 10.42
C VAL A 82 1.04 -7.49 10.94
N VAL A 83 0.02 -6.77 11.41
CA VAL A 83 -1.28 -7.29 11.86
C VAL A 83 -2.37 -6.24 11.60
N GLY A 84 -3.65 -6.62 11.70
CA GLY A 84 -4.79 -5.77 11.35
C GLY A 84 -5.40 -6.14 10.01
N LYS A 85 -5.42 -7.43 9.68
CA LYS A 85 -5.87 -7.90 8.37
C LYS A 85 -7.35 -7.66 8.17
N HIS A 86 -7.68 -7.05 7.03
CA HIS A 86 -9.07 -6.76 6.66
C HIS A 86 -9.81 -5.87 7.67
N THR A 87 -9.14 -5.05 8.49
CA THR A 87 -9.82 -4.19 9.48
C THR A 87 -10.10 -2.77 8.95
N ASP A 88 -9.33 -2.30 7.97
CA ASP A 88 -9.26 -0.89 7.57
C ASP A 88 -10.54 -0.34 6.93
N TYR A 89 -11.11 -1.04 5.95
CA TYR A 89 -12.38 -0.65 5.33
C TYR A 89 -13.56 -0.72 6.32
N ALA A 90 -13.42 -1.54 7.36
CA ALA A 90 -14.43 -1.82 8.38
C ALA A 90 -14.30 -0.91 9.62
N GLY A 91 -13.35 0.04 9.64
CA GLY A 91 -13.19 1.01 10.71
C GLY A 91 -12.42 0.50 11.94
N GLY A 92 -11.58 -0.51 11.77
CA GLY A 92 -10.70 -1.02 12.81
C GLY A 92 -9.33 -0.34 12.80
N SER A 93 -8.32 -1.03 13.33
CA SER A 93 -6.92 -0.57 13.31
C SER A 93 -5.97 -1.64 12.79
N SER A 94 -4.78 -1.22 12.37
CA SER A 94 -3.70 -2.11 11.97
C SER A 94 -2.34 -1.57 12.38
N LEU A 95 -1.34 -2.44 12.28
CA LEU A 95 0.07 -2.14 12.52
C LEU A 95 0.84 -2.33 11.21
N THR A 96 1.35 -1.24 10.65
CA THR A 96 1.95 -1.24 9.30
C THR A 96 3.24 -0.43 9.23
N CYS A 97 4.07 -0.69 8.23
CA CYS A 97 5.24 0.14 7.91
C CYS A 97 5.56 0.07 6.41
N ALA A 98 6.34 1.03 5.92
CA ALA A 98 6.87 1.00 4.57
C ALA A 98 8.03 0.01 4.46
N SER A 99 8.16 -0.63 3.30
CA SER A 99 9.36 -1.36 2.87
C SER A 99 10.34 -0.37 2.21
N GLN A 100 11.62 -0.73 2.09
CA GLN A 100 12.59 0.07 1.32
C GLN A 100 12.53 -0.19 -0.18
N ARG A 101 11.78 -1.20 -0.62
CA ARG A 101 11.46 -1.42 -2.03
C ARG A 101 10.41 -0.42 -2.48
N SER A 102 10.59 0.10 -3.68
CA SER A 102 9.83 1.27 -4.13
C SER A 102 9.62 1.31 -5.63
N PHE A 103 8.69 2.16 -6.04
CA PHE A 103 8.77 2.84 -7.31
C PHE A 103 9.66 4.07 -7.16
N CYS A 104 10.56 4.26 -8.13
CA CYS A 104 11.24 5.51 -8.40
C CYS A 104 10.71 6.06 -9.71
N MET A 105 10.11 7.25 -9.69
CA MET A 105 9.55 7.90 -10.87
C MET A 105 10.22 9.25 -11.08
N VAL A 106 10.59 9.56 -12.33
CA VAL A 106 11.04 10.89 -12.74
C VAL A 106 10.03 11.43 -13.73
N ALA A 107 9.53 12.64 -13.48
CA ALA A 107 8.51 13.25 -14.32
C ALA A 107 8.85 14.70 -14.71
N THR A 108 8.46 15.08 -15.92
CA THR A 108 8.48 16.46 -16.44
C THR A 108 7.14 16.77 -17.12
N THR A 109 6.86 18.05 -17.29
CA THR A 109 5.76 18.52 -18.15
C THR A 109 6.03 18.21 -19.63
N SER A 110 4.98 18.05 -20.43
CA SER A 110 5.04 17.74 -21.86
C SER A 110 4.01 18.57 -22.63
N GLU A 111 4.26 18.78 -23.93
CA GLU A 111 3.28 19.38 -24.85
C GLU A 111 2.20 18.39 -25.31
N GLU A 112 2.45 17.08 -25.17
CA GLU A 112 1.50 16.04 -25.57
C GLU A 112 0.35 15.91 -24.53
N PRO A 113 -0.92 16.14 -24.89
CA PRO A 113 -2.01 16.25 -23.93
C PRO A 113 -2.41 14.88 -23.34
N GLY A 114 -1.82 14.56 -22.20
CA GLY A 114 -2.06 13.33 -21.46
C GLY A 114 -0.97 13.06 -20.43
N VAL A 115 -1.02 11.86 -19.86
CA VAL A 115 0.09 11.33 -19.06
C VAL A 115 0.74 10.18 -19.83
N ARG A 116 1.99 10.38 -20.24
CA ARG A 116 2.83 9.34 -20.84
C ARG A 116 3.65 8.68 -19.74
N LEU A 117 3.55 7.36 -19.60
CA LEU A 117 4.34 6.60 -18.65
C LEU A 117 5.18 5.55 -19.38
N GLU A 118 6.43 5.38 -18.96
CA GLU A 118 7.35 4.36 -19.46
C GLU A 118 7.95 3.55 -18.31
N ASP A 119 7.81 2.22 -18.38
CA ASP A 119 8.49 1.28 -17.50
C ASP A 119 9.90 1.01 -18.04
N LEU A 120 10.90 1.53 -17.34
CA LEU A 120 12.31 1.41 -17.73
C LEU A 120 12.78 -0.05 -17.82
N VAL A 121 12.21 -0.96 -17.02
CA VAL A 121 12.65 -2.36 -16.95
C VAL A 121 12.11 -3.17 -18.12
N SER A 122 10.84 -2.97 -18.47
CA SER A 122 10.22 -3.70 -19.58
C SER A 122 10.32 -2.99 -20.94
N GLY A 123 10.66 -1.70 -20.93
CA GLY A 123 10.64 -0.84 -22.13
C GLY A 123 9.23 -0.55 -22.65
N THR A 124 8.18 -0.95 -21.91
CA THR A 124 6.79 -0.67 -22.32
C THR A 124 6.42 0.76 -21.97
N SER A 125 5.74 1.43 -22.89
CA SER A 125 5.21 2.78 -22.66
C SER A 125 3.73 2.86 -23.02
N ALA A 126 3.02 3.79 -22.41
CA ALA A 126 1.64 4.11 -22.75
C ALA A 126 1.36 5.60 -22.57
N LEU A 127 0.53 6.14 -23.46
CA LEU A 127 -0.05 7.47 -23.32
C LEU A 127 -1.52 7.34 -22.90
N ILE A 128 -1.88 8.03 -21.83
CA ILE A 128 -3.26 8.16 -21.39
C ILE A 128 -3.69 9.59 -21.68
N SER A 129 -4.30 9.79 -22.85
CA SER A 129 -4.72 11.12 -23.29
C SER A 129 -5.84 11.67 -22.40
N PHE A 130 -5.84 12.97 -22.15
CA PHE A 130 -6.88 13.62 -21.34
C PHE A 130 -8.29 13.40 -21.91
N GLY A 131 -8.44 13.44 -23.23
CA GLY A 131 -9.72 13.16 -23.91
C GLY A 131 -10.21 11.71 -23.71
N SER A 132 -9.32 10.75 -23.46
CA SER A 132 -9.67 9.33 -23.29
C SER A 132 -10.29 9.00 -21.92
N VAL A 133 -10.15 9.92 -20.96
CA VAL A 133 -10.72 9.80 -19.60
C VAL A 133 -11.92 10.72 -19.37
N ALA A 134 -12.24 11.59 -20.34
CA ALA A 134 -13.30 12.59 -20.26
C ALA A 134 -14.73 12.02 -20.49
N GLY A 135 -14.95 10.71 -20.35
CA GLY A 135 -16.26 10.08 -20.58
C GLY A 135 -16.61 8.95 -19.61
N ASP A 136 -17.91 8.71 -19.45
CA ASP A 136 -18.53 7.69 -18.58
C ASP A 136 -18.46 6.25 -19.15
N GLY A 137 -17.47 5.98 -20.00
CA GLY A 137 -17.31 4.65 -20.59
C GLY A 137 -17.01 3.58 -19.53
N PRO A 138 -17.57 2.36 -19.66
CA PRO A 138 -17.31 1.29 -18.72
C PRO A 138 -15.82 0.99 -18.64
N HIS A 139 -15.34 0.77 -17.41
CA HIS A 139 -13.97 0.38 -17.16
C HIS A 139 -13.68 -0.96 -17.82
N GLN A 140 -12.60 -1.05 -18.59
CA GLN A 140 -12.02 -2.34 -18.93
C GLN A 140 -11.33 -2.85 -17.67
N ASP A 141 -11.75 -4.00 -17.16
CA ASP A 141 -11.04 -4.67 -16.08
C ASP A 141 -9.58 -4.86 -16.54
N PRO A 142 -8.57 -4.46 -15.74
CA PRO A 142 -7.15 -4.63 -16.08
C PRO A 142 -6.80 -6.05 -16.55
N ASP A 143 -7.55 -7.05 -16.08
CA ASP A 143 -7.35 -8.46 -16.38
C ASP A 143 -8.30 -9.01 -17.48
N ASN A 144 -9.20 -8.18 -18.05
CA ASN A 144 -10.14 -8.60 -19.09
C ASN A 144 -9.62 -8.27 -20.50
N HIS A 145 -9.17 -9.30 -21.20
CA HIS A 145 -8.83 -9.24 -22.63
C HIS A 145 -10.10 -9.17 -23.48
N SER A 146 -10.61 -7.98 -23.79
CA SER A 146 -11.57 -7.86 -24.89
C SER A 146 -10.83 -8.17 -26.20
N LYS A 147 -11.32 -9.18 -26.94
CA LYS A 147 -10.75 -9.65 -28.22
C LYS A 147 -11.10 -8.74 -29.42
N ASP A 148 -11.77 -7.62 -29.19
CA ASP A 148 -12.51 -6.90 -30.24
C ASP A 148 -11.89 -5.57 -30.70
N HIS A 149 -10.62 -5.28 -30.38
CA HIS A 149 -9.91 -4.14 -30.96
C HIS A 149 -8.56 -4.54 -31.60
N PRO A 150 -8.30 -4.18 -32.87
CA PRO A 150 -7.08 -4.56 -33.60
C PRO A 150 -5.86 -3.67 -33.32
N GLU A 151 -5.88 -2.84 -32.27
CA GLU A 151 -4.70 -2.11 -31.82
C GLU A 151 -3.91 -2.93 -30.80
N THR A 152 -2.59 -2.73 -30.75
CA THR A 152 -1.71 -3.43 -29.81
C THR A 152 -2.27 -3.26 -28.39
N PRO A 153 -2.62 -4.35 -27.66
CA PRO A 153 -3.28 -4.21 -26.37
C PRO A 153 -2.39 -3.41 -25.43
N ALA A 154 -2.95 -2.36 -24.82
CA ALA A 154 -2.24 -1.53 -23.86
C ALA A 154 -1.65 -2.41 -22.73
N PRO A 155 -0.47 -2.08 -22.18
CA PRO A 155 0.10 -2.86 -21.09
C PRO A 155 -0.88 -2.95 -19.91
N ILE A 156 -1.06 -4.15 -19.32
CA ILE A 156 -2.02 -4.40 -18.21
C ILE A 156 -1.88 -3.38 -17.06
N TRP A 157 -0.66 -2.91 -16.80
CA TRP A 157 -0.41 -1.94 -15.73
C TRP A 157 -1.06 -0.57 -15.96
N THR A 158 -1.50 -0.23 -17.19
CA THR A 158 -2.07 1.09 -17.50
C THR A 158 -3.42 1.35 -16.85
N ALA A 159 -4.10 0.32 -16.36
CA ALA A 159 -5.37 0.48 -15.65
C ALA A 159 -5.22 1.39 -14.42
N TYR A 160 -4.15 1.24 -13.63
CA TYR A 160 -3.90 2.06 -12.44
C TYR A 160 -3.75 3.56 -12.75
N PRO A 161 -2.81 4.00 -13.61
CA PRO A 161 -2.66 5.40 -13.96
C PRO A 161 -3.87 5.95 -14.73
N ARG A 162 -4.61 5.12 -15.47
CA ARG A 162 -5.87 5.54 -16.10
C ARG A 162 -6.94 5.87 -15.05
N THR A 163 -7.10 5.03 -14.03
CA THR A 163 -7.99 5.30 -12.89
C THR A 163 -7.57 6.58 -12.18
N VAL A 164 -6.27 6.77 -11.91
CA VAL A 164 -5.74 7.99 -11.27
C VAL A 164 -6.07 9.23 -12.10
N LEU A 165 -5.75 9.23 -13.41
CA LEU A 165 -5.97 10.40 -14.26
C LEU A 165 -7.45 10.73 -14.42
N LYS A 166 -8.30 9.72 -14.63
CA LYS A 166 -9.76 9.91 -14.69
C LYS A 166 -10.27 10.54 -13.41
N ARG A 167 -9.86 10.00 -12.26
CA ARG A 167 -10.25 10.48 -10.93
C ARG A 167 -9.77 11.90 -10.68
N TYR A 168 -8.51 12.18 -11.03
CA TYR A 168 -7.89 13.49 -10.89
C TYR A 168 -8.67 14.56 -11.68
N CYS A 169 -8.87 14.34 -12.98
CA CYS A 169 -9.58 15.29 -13.85
C CYS A 169 -11.03 15.54 -13.38
N ALA A 170 -11.71 14.50 -12.89
CA ALA A 170 -13.08 14.62 -12.39
C ALA A 170 -13.18 15.40 -11.06
N ASN A 171 -12.09 15.52 -10.29
CA ASN A 171 -12.10 16.14 -8.97
C ASN A 171 -11.41 17.52 -8.93
N PHE A 172 -10.41 17.76 -9.78
CA PHE A 172 -9.54 18.95 -9.70
C PHE A 172 -9.22 19.59 -11.06
N ASP A 173 -9.95 19.29 -12.13
CA ASP A 173 -9.70 19.74 -13.52
C ASP A 173 -8.54 19.02 -14.24
N VAL A 174 -8.53 19.18 -15.56
CA VAL A 174 -7.50 18.63 -16.45
C VAL A 174 -6.21 19.45 -16.33
N PRO A 175 -5.02 18.83 -16.16
CA PRO A 175 -3.77 19.57 -16.19
C PRO A 175 -3.59 20.42 -17.46
N GLU A 176 -3.02 21.62 -17.32
CA GLU A 176 -2.79 22.54 -18.45
C GLU A 176 -1.79 22.00 -19.48
N ARG A 177 -0.81 21.22 -19.01
CA ARG A 177 0.22 20.57 -19.83
C ARG A 177 0.15 19.06 -19.65
N GLY A 178 0.64 18.36 -20.67
CA GLY A 178 0.94 16.94 -20.56
C GLY A 178 1.99 16.65 -19.51
N ILE A 179 2.13 15.38 -19.15
CA ILE A 179 3.14 14.90 -18.20
C ILE A 179 3.80 13.66 -18.76
N SER A 180 5.13 13.64 -18.79
CA SER A 180 5.94 12.47 -19.15
C SER A 180 6.60 11.91 -17.90
N VAL A 181 6.44 10.60 -17.66
CA VAL A 181 6.95 9.88 -16.50
C VAL A 181 7.76 8.68 -16.96
N VAL A 182 9.01 8.55 -16.49
CA VAL A 182 9.77 7.29 -16.58
C VAL A 182 9.87 6.73 -15.17
N PHE A 183 9.55 5.44 -15.01
CA PHE A 183 9.59 4.78 -13.72
C PHE A 183 10.36 3.46 -13.74
N SER A 184 10.85 3.08 -12.57
CA SER A 184 11.46 1.78 -12.30
C SER A 184 11.09 1.32 -10.90
N SER A 185 10.91 0.01 -10.70
CA SER A 185 10.55 -0.56 -9.40
C SER A 185 11.27 -1.86 -9.11
N ASP A 186 11.64 -2.04 -7.84
CA ASP A 186 12.16 -3.29 -7.28
C ASP A 186 11.15 -3.99 -6.34
N ILE A 187 9.89 -3.55 -6.32
CA ILE A 187 8.81 -4.22 -5.60
C ILE A 187 8.44 -5.50 -6.38
N PRO A 188 8.45 -6.70 -5.75
CA PRO A 188 7.99 -7.91 -6.41
C PRO A 188 6.56 -7.77 -6.91
N ARG A 189 6.34 -7.96 -8.21
CA ARG A 189 5.02 -7.77 -8.83
C ARG A 189 4.01 -8.78 -8.31
N ALA A 190 2.78 -8.33 -8.05
CA ALA A 190 1.65 -9.17 -7.61
C ALA A 190 1.98 -10.04 -6.38
N SER A 191 2.75 -9.49 -5.44
CA SER A 191 3.28 -10.19 -4.26
C SER A 191 2.52 -9.88 -2.97
N GLY A 192 1.42 -9.14 -3.01
CA GLY A 192 0.74 -8.69 -1.79
C GLY A 192 1.42 -7.53 -1.05
N MET A 193 2.54 -7.00 -1.56
CA MET A 193 3.27 -5.83 -1.00
C MET A 193 2.74 -4.45 -1.43
N SER A 194 1.50 -4.37 -1.92
CA SER A 194 0.86 -3.12 -2.41
C SER A 194 1.56 -2.41 -3.55
N SER A 195 2.13 -3.15 -4.50
CA SER A 195 2.67 -2.54 -5.72
C SER A 195 1.61 -1.76 -6.50
N SER A 196 0.32 -2.12 -6.42
CA SER A 196 -0.77 -1.37 -7.05
C SER A 196 -0.98 -0.01 -6.40
N SER A 197 -1.15 0.03 -5.07
CA SER A 197 -1.38 1.26 -4.33
C SER A 197 -0.17 2.19 -4.41
N ALA A 198 1.06 1.65 -4.38
CA ALA A 198 2.28 2.43 -4.59
C ALA A 198 2.30 3.07 -5.99
N PHE A 199 1.83 2.36 -7.02
CA PHE A 199 1.77 2.89 -8.37
C PHE A 199 0.65 3.93 -8.56
N VAL A 200 -0.51 3.73 -7.91
CA VAL A 200 -1.62 4.70 -7.83
C VAL A 200 -1.14 6.00 -7.18
N ILE A 201 -0.54 5.89 -5.99
CA ILE A 201 -0.01 7.03 -5.24
C ILE A 201 1.10 7.72 -6.02
N GLY A 202 2.09 6.98 -6.52
CA GLY A 202 3.21 7.57 -7.25
C GLY A 202 2.77 8.32 -8.50
N THR A 203 1.82 7.76 -9.26
CA THR A 203 1.22 8.43 -10.42
C THR A 203 0.50 9.72 -10.00
N TRP A 204 -0.31 9.66 -8.94
CA TRP A 204 -1.04 10.82 -8.44
C TRP A 204 -0.08 11.92 -7.98
N MET A 205 1.00 11.55 -7.28
CA MET A 205 2.04 12.47 -6.81
C MET A 205 2.76 13.16 -7.98
N CYS A 206 3.09 12.43 -9.05
CA CYS A 206 3.66 13.03 -10.27
C CYS A 206 2.71 14.07 -10.87
N ILE A 207 1.41 13.76 -10.97
CA ILE A 207 0.41 14.67 -11.52
C ILE A 207 0.26 15.90 -10.63
N ALA A 208 0.02 15.70 -9.33
CA ALA A 208 -0.18 16.77 -8.37
C ALA A 208 1.01 17.75 -8.29
N ALA A 209 2.24 17.22 -8.36
CA ALA A 209 3.47 18.02 -8.31
C ALA A 209 3.67 18.92 -9.55
N LEU A 210 3.09 18.55 -10.70
CA LEU A 210 3.27 19.24 -11.99
C LEU A 210 2.03 20.01 -12.47
N SER A 211 0.87 19.84 -11.84
CA SER A 211 -0.41 20.44 -12.28
C SER A 211 -1.02 21.44 -11.29
N GLU A 212 -0.25 21.89 -10.29
CA GLU A 212 -0.65 22.92 -9.32
C GLU A 212 -1.99 22.67 -8.60
N VAL A 213 -2.28 21.39 -8.29
CA VAL A 213 -3.55 20.93 -7.69
C VAL A 213 -4.04 21.75 -6.50
N THR A 214 -3.11 22.31 -5.72
CA THR A 214 -3.38 23.11 -4.53
C THR A 214 -4.10 24.42 -4.81
N ARG A 215 -4.15 24.87 -6.08
CA ARG A 215 -4.91 26.06 -6.49
C ARG A 215 -6.42 25.80 -6.60
N HIS A 216 -6.84 24.55 -6.77
CA HIS A 216 -8.26 24.22 -6.97
C HIS A 216 -9.03 24.26 -5.65
N ASP A 217 -10.21 24.89 -5.67
CA ASP A 217 -11.10 25.03 -4.50
C ASP A 217 -11.58 23.68 -3.98
N SER A 218 -11.82 22.72 -4.87
CA SER A 218 -12.19 21.35 -4.50
C SER A 218 -11.09 20.66 -3.71
N PHE A 219 -9.81 20.82 -4.09
CA PHE A 219 -8.68 20.30 -3.34
C PHE A 219 -8.60 20.95 -1.95
N ARG A 220 -8.56 22.28 -1.88
CA ARG A 220 -8.40 23.01 -0.61
C ARG A 220 -9.53 22.76 0.39
N ARG A 221 -10.76 22.51 -0.09
CA ARG A 221 -11.90 22.17 0.77
C ARG A 221 -11.86 20.74 1.29
N ASN A 222 -11.43 19.79 0.47
CA ASN A 222 -11.57 18.37 0.78
C ASN A 222 -10.29 17.74 1.34
N ILE A 223 -9.11 18.15 0.88
CA ILE A 223 -7.82 17.57 1.28
C ILE A 223 -7.08 18.57 2.19
N GLN A 224 -7.38 18.52 3.49
CA GLN A 224 -6.90 19.52 4.47
C GLN A 224 -5.78 19.00 5.37
N SER A 225 -5.54 17.69 5.34
CA SER A 225 -4.58 16.99 6.18
C SER A 225 -3.98 15.80 5.45
N GLY A 226 -2.89 15.26 5.99
CA GLY A 226 -2.34 14.00 5.47
C GLY A 226 -3.35 12.85 5.56
N ALA A 227 -4.15 12.84 6.64
CA ALA A 227 -5.21 11.86 6.82
C ALA A 227 -6.26 11.93 5.70
N ASP A 228 -6.63 13.14 5.27
CA ASP A 228 -7.53 13.32 4.14
C ASP A 228 -6.92 12.81 2.85
N LEU A 229 -5.64 13.11 2.59
CA LEU A 229 -4.96 12.66 1.38
C LEU A 229 -4.85 11.13 1.33
N ALA A 230 -4.45 10.46 2.42
CA ALA A 230 -4.40 8.99 2.45
C ALA A 230 -5.78 8.36 2.28
N SER A 231 -6.80 8.91 2.93
CA SER A 231 -8.18 8.43 2.78
C SER A 231 -8.68 8.64 1.35
N TYR A 232 -8.40 9.81 0.75
CA TYR A 232 -8.73 10.12 -0.64
C TYR A 232 -8.03 9.17 -1.62
N MET A 233 -6.76 8.83 -1.40
CA MET A 233 -6.04 7.85 -2.21
C MET A 233 -6.67 6.46 -2.13
N GLY A 234 -7.12 6.04 -0.94
CA GLY A 234 -7.95 4.85 -0.79
C GLY A 234 -9.22 4.90 -1.65
N CYS A 235 -9.91 6.04 -1.62
CA CYS A 235 -11.08 6.31 -2.45
C CYS A 235 -10.78 6.32 -3.97
N VAL A 236 -9.60 6.77 -4.39
CA VAL A 236 -9.15 6.70 -5.79
C VAL A 236 -9.02 5.24 -6.23
N GLU A 237 -8.42 4.38 -5.41
CA GLU A 237 -8.25 2.97 -5.75
C GLU A 237 -9.58 2.19 -5.65
N ASN A 238 -10.41 2.44 -4.64
CA ASN A 238 -11.64 1.68 -4.42
C ASN A 238 -12.90 2.23 -5.13
N GLY A 239 -12.85 3.47 -5.62
CA GLY A 239 -13.94 4.12 -6.35
C GLY A 239 -14.95 4.88 -5.47
N PHE A 240 -14.91 4.76 -4.15
CA PHE A 240 -15.84 5.46 -3.28
C PHE A 240 -15.67 6.99 -3.36
N ALA A 241 -16.76 7.71 -3.09
CA ALA A 241 -16.71 9.15 -2.91
C ALA A 241 -15.87 9.51 -1.67
N PHE A 242 -15.25 10.69 -1.69
CA PHE A 242 -14.52 11.22 -0.55
C PHE A 242 -14.97 12.66 -0.27
N LYS A 243 -15.66 12.87 0.86
CA LYS A 243 -16.30 14.16 1.18
C LYS A 243 -17.15 14.62 -0.02
N ASP A 244 -16.93 15.84 -0.53
CA ASP A 244 -17.66 16.38 -1.69
C ASP A 244 -17.15 15.85 -3.04
N LEU A 245 -16.05 15.09 -3.05
CA LEU A 245 -15.44 14.56 -4.28
C LEU A 245 -16.17 13.29 -4.72
N ALA A 246 -16.98 13.42 -5.77
CA ALA A 246 -17.79 12.34 -6.35
C ALA A 246 -16.96 11.10 -6.67
N GLY A 247 -17.49 9.90 -6.39
CA GLY A 247 -16.96 8.55 -6.66
C GLY A 247 -16.87 8.15 -8.15
N ASP A 248 -16.31 6.96 -8.43
CA ASP A 248 -16.33 6.25 -9.73
C ASP A 248 -16.13 4.74 -9.46
N SER A 249 -15.67 3.94 -10.42
CA SER A 249 -15.44 2.49 -10.20
C SER A 249 -14.09 2.13 -9.57
N GLY A 250 -13.15 3.08 -9.49
CA GLY A 250 -11.79 2.82 -9.00
C GLY A 250 -11.03 1.83 -9.89
N VAL A 251 -10.30 0.90 -9.26
CA VAL A 251 -9.65 -0.26 -9.93
C VAL A 251 -10.45 -1.55 -9.73
N GLY A 252 -11.63 -1.46 -9.10
CA GLY A 252 -12.56 -2.57 -8.85
C GLY A 252 -12.40 -3.34 -7.53
N THR A 253 -11.49 -2.95 -6.64
CA THR A 253 -11.37 -3.54 -5.28
C THR A 253 -11.90 -2.61 -4.21
N MET A 254 -12.75 -3.13 -3.32
CA MET A 254 -13.44 -2.35 -2.28
C MET A 254 -12.60 -2.18 -0.98
N GLY A 255 -11.28 -2.03 -1.11
CA GLY A 255 -10.36 -1.95 0.04
C GLY A 255 -10.47 -0.63 0.80
N GLY A 256 -9.79 -0.54 1.95
CA GLY A 256 -9.70 0.69 2.74
C GLY A 256 -8.47 1.53 2.39
N ALA A 257 -8.01 2.31 3.37
CA ALA A 257 -6.89 3.25 3.21
C ALA A 257 -5.59 2.77 3.88
N GLN A 258 -5.50 1.49 4.30
CA GLN A 258 -4.32 0.98 5.02
C GLN A 258 -3.04 1.12 4.21
N ASP A 259 -3.03 0.52 3.01
CA ASP A 259 -1.87 0.54 2.12
C ASP A 259 -1.45 1.97 1.84
N HIS A 260 -2.42 2.82 1.54
CA HIS A 260 -2.20 4.22 1.21
C HIS A 260 -1.58 5.00 2.35
N THR A 261 -2.07 4.78 3.57
CA THR A 261 -1.55 5.44 4.77
C THR A 261 -0.11 5.03 5.06
N ALA A 262 0.17 3.71 5.01
CA ALA A 262 1.50 3.18 5.24
C ALA A 262 2.50 3.68 4.19
N ILE A 263 2.09 3.68 2.92
CA ILE A 263 2.94 4.12 1.81
C ILE A 263 3.25 5.61 1.91
N LEU A 264 2.26 6.45 2.23
CA LEU A 264 2.48 7.91 2.28
C LEU A 264 3.30 8.34 3.49
N TYR A 265 3.07 7.75 4.67
CA TYR A 265 3.49 8.40 5.91
C TYR A 265 4.23 7.52 6.92
N SER A 266 4.72 6.35 6.53
CA SER A 266 5.57 5.56 7.41
C SER A 266 6.82 6.33 7.83
N GLU A 267 7.25 6.09 9.07
CA GLU A 267 8.54 6.57 9.55
C GLU A 267 9.54 5.41 9.61
N PRO A 268 10.81 5.64 9.23
CA PRO A 268 11.83 4.59 9.34
C PRO A 268 12.00 4.10 10.78
N TYR A 269 12.30 2.81 10.92
CA TYR A 269 12.48 2.12 12.20
C TYR A 269 11.23 2.08 13.10
N ARG A 270 10.06 2.44 12.56
CA ARG A 270 8.79 2.49 13.30
C ARG A 270 7.69 1.73 12.56
N LEU A 271 6.72 1.27 13.34
CA LEU A 271 5.45 0.72 12.89
C LEU A 271 4.33 1.68 13.27
N GLY A 272 3.48 2.02 12.33
CA GLY A 272 2.31 2.88 12.56
C GLY A 272 1.15 2.05 13.07
N HIS A 273 0.71 2.33 14.30
CA HIS A 273 -0.58 1.85 14.80
C HIS A 273 -1.65 2.85 14.39
N ILE A 274 -2.42 2.47 13.37
CA ILE A 274 -3.34 3.37 12.67
C ILE A 274 -4.77 2.84 12.80
N GLN A 275 -5.70 3.71 13.16
CA GLN A 275 -7.14 3.48 13.11
C GLN A 275 -7.72 4.07 11.82
N TYR A 276 -8.75 3.43 11.26
CA TYR A 276 -9.39 3.83 10.02
C TYR A 276 -10.84 4.26 10.22
N ARG A 277 -11.31 5.15 9.34
CA ARG A 277 -12.71 5.63 9.24
C ARG A 277 -13.32 6.08 10.60
N PRO A 278 -12.87 7.22 11.19
CA PRO A 278 -11.93 8.19 10.61
C PRO A 278 -10.47 7.76 10.72
N LEU A 279 -9.64 8.20 9.77
CA LEU A 279 -8.22 7.90 9.76
C LEU A 279 -7.51 8.67 10.88
N LYS A 280 -6.84 7.96 11.79
CA LYS A 280 -6.12 8.52 12.92
C LYS A 280 -4.90 7.68 13.25
N ARG A 281 -3.75 8.32 13.42
CA ARG A 281 -2.59 7.69 14.05
C ARG A 281 -2.82 7.57 15.55
N LEU A 282 -2.81 6.34 16.06
CA LEU A 282 -2.89 6.08 17.50
C LEU A 282 -1.52 6.26 18.13
N GLU A 283 -0.49 5.62 17.57
CA GLU A 283 0.89 5.78 18.00
C GLU A 283 1.91 5.27 16.97
N TRP A 284 3.18 5.66 17.17
CA TRP A 284 4.33 5.03 16.54
C TRP A 284 4.96 4.04 17.51
N VAL A 285 5.07 2.79 17.08
CA VAL A 285 5.76 1.72 17.82
C VAL A 285 7.16 1.59 17.26
N SER A 286 8.19 1.71 18.08
CA SER A 286 9.57 1.49 17.61
C SER A 286 9.78 0.00 17.36
N LEU A 287 10.38 -0.36 16.23
CA LEU A 287 10.81 -1.73 16.00
C LEU A 287 12.05 -1.98 16.89
N PRO A 288 12.04 -3.01 17.76
CA PRO A 288 13.22 -3.36 18.55
C PRO A 288 14.46 -3.59 17.66
N SER A 289 15.63 -3.11 18.09
CA SER A 289 16.86 -3.13 17.27
C SER A 289 17.42 -4.54 17.03
N ASP A 290 17.01 -5.48 17.86
CA ASP A 290 17.26 -6.91 17.78
C ASP A 290 16.26 -7.65 16.89
N LEU A 291 15.34 -6.94 16.22
CA LEU A 291 14.42 -7.51 15.23
C LEU A 291 14.60 -6.89 13.85
N THR A 292 14.51 -7.73 12.81
CA THR A 292 14.36 -7.31 11.42
C THR A 292 13.31 -8.17 10.72
N PHE A 293 12.72 -7.65 9.65
CA PHE A 293 11.88 -8.46 8.78
C PHE A 293 12.72 -9.23 7.76
N VAL A 294 12.28 -10.45 7.47
CA VAL A 294 12.64 -11.21 6.26
C VAL A 294 11.34 -11.52 5.53
N ILE A 295 11.29 -11.19 4.24
CA ILE A 295 10.10 -11.35 3.41
C ILE A 295 10.31 -12.49 2.42
N ALA A 296 9.31 -13.34 2.27
CA ALA A 296 9.19 -14.32 1.20
C ALA A 296 7.93 -14.06 0.37
N SER A 297 8.11 -13.68 -0.88
CA SER A 297 7.05 -13.76 -1.89
C SER A 297 6.98 -15.19 -2.41
N SER A 298 5.83 -15.83 -2.26
CA SER A 298 5.58 -17.23 -2.65
C SER A 298 5.75 -17.51 -4.15
N GLY A 299 5.75 -16.48 -5.00
CA GLY A 299 5.67 -16.67 -6.45
C GLY A 299 4.29 -17.12 -6.96
N VAL A 300 3.33 -17.32 -6.04
CA VAL A 300 1.90 -17.32 -6.35
C VAL A 300 1.48 -15.86 -6.48
N ARG A 301 0.97 -15.51 -7.66
CA ARG A 301 0.45 -14.16 -7.86
C ARG A 301 -0.75 -13.99 -6.95
N ALA A 302 -0.71 -12.98 -6.08
CA ALA A 302 -1.90 -12.42 -5.46
C ALA A 302 -2.69 -11.61 -6.52
N GLN A 303 -3.00 -12.27 -7.63
CA GLN A 303 -3.73 -11.66 -8.72
C GLN A 303 -5.16 -11.45 -8.25
N LYS A 304 -5.67 -10.24 -8.45
CA LYS A 304 -7.09 -9.89 -8.33
C LYS A 304 -7.87 -10.52 -9.51
N THR A 305 -7.67 -11.83 -9.79
CA THR A 305 -8.53 -12.58 -10.72
C THR A 305 -9.98 -12.34 -10.32
N THR A 306 -10.92 -12.42 -11.26
CA THR A 306 -12.34 -12.17 -10.97
C THR A 306 -12.80 -12.88 -9.69
N GLY A 307 -12.38 -14.13 -9.47
CA GLY A 307 -12.63 -14.88 -8.22
C GLY A 307 -11.94 -14.32 -6.97
N ALA A 308 -10.61 -14.10 -6.97
CA ALA A 308 -9.91 -13.57 -5.79
C ALA A 308 -10.35 -12.14 -5.43
N LYS A 309 -10.71 -11.33 -6.44
CA LYS A 309 -11.33 -10.01 -6.29
C LYS A 309 -12.72 -10.11 -5.67
N GLU A 310 -13.54 -11.07 -6.11
CA GLU A 310 -14.86 -11.34 -5.54
C GLU A 310 -14.79 -11.80 -4.07
N ASP A 311 -13.82 -12.65 -3.74
CA ASP A 311 -13.59 -13.13 -2.37
C ASP A 311 -13.09 -12.01 -1.45
N TYR A 312 -12.16 -11.18 -1.90
CA TYR A 312 -11.75 -9.98 -1.17
C TYR A 312 -12.95 -9.05 -0.92
N ASN A 313 -13.69 -8.75 -1.98
CA ASN A 313 -14.87 -7.88 -1.88
C ASN A 313 -16.00 -8.52 -1.05
N ARG A 314 -16.06 -9.86 -0.95
CA ARG A 314 -17.01 -10.58 -0.07
C ARG A 314 -16.73 -10.26 1.40
N ALA A 315 -15.48 -10.21 1.83
CA ALA A 315 -15.13 -9.82 3.21
C ALA A 315 -15.54 -8.38 3.56
N VAL A 316 -15.56 -7.48 2.56
CA VAL A 316 -16.08 -6.11 2.70
C VAL A 316 -17.60 -6.12 2.79
N ARG A 317 -18.29 -6.82 1.87
CA ARG A 317 -19.75 -6.95 1.88
C ARG A 317 -20.29 -7.57 3.16
N LEU A 318 -19.62 -8.58 3.72
CA LEU A 318 -20.00 -9.18 5.00
C LEU A 318 -19.91 -8.17 6.16
N ALA A 319 -18.86 -7.34 6.20
CA ALA A 319 -18.73 -6.29 7.22
C ALA A 319 -19.83 -5.22 7.08
N THR A 320 -20.14 -4.79 5.86
CA THR A 320 -21.25 -3.86 5.59
C THR A 320 -22.60 -4.47 5.97
N ARG A 321 -22.84 -5.73 5.58
CA ARG A 321 -24.10 -6.44 5.87
C ARG A 321 -24.32 -6.64 7.37
N ALA A 322 -23.27 -6.89 8.14
CA ALA A 322 -23.34 -6.98 9.60
C ALA A 322 -23.87 -5.67 10.21
N VAL A 323 -23.35 -4.52 9.74
CA VAL A 323 -23.81 -3.19 10.18
C VAL A 323 -25.26 -2.93 9.76
N GLU A 324 -25.63 -3.26 8.52
CA GLU A 324 -27.00 -3.10 8.01
C GLU A 324 -28.02 -3.90 8.80
N LEU A 325 -27.73 -5.17 9.08
CA LEU A 325 -28.60 -6.06 9.85
C LEU A 325 -28.84 -5.50 11.25
N TRP A 326 -27.77 -5.12 11.95
CA TRP A 326 -27.86 -4.50 13.26
C TRP A 326 -28.67 -3.21 13.21
N SER A 327 -28.42 -2.36 12.21
CA SER A 327 -29.09 -1.07 12.10
C SER A 327 -30.60 -1.20 11.90
N VAL A 328 -31.03 -2.20 11.14
CA VAL A 328 -32.46 -2.50 10.94
C VAL A 328 -33.11 -3.02 12.22
N GLU A 329 -32.43 -3.88 12.97
CA GLU A 329 -32.98 -4.51 14.17
C GLU A 329 -33.06 -3.52 15.36
N MET A 330 -31.99 -2.76 15.57
CA MET A 330 -31.86 -1.88 16.75
C MET A 330 -32.36 -0.45 16.48
N GLY A 331 -32.57 -0.07 15.22
CA GLY A 331 -32.96 1.29 14.84
C GLY A 331 -31.86 2.33 15.00
N GLU A 332 -30.60 1.90 15.15
CA GLU A 332 -29.42 2.76 15.28
C GLU A 332 -28.49 2.58 14.07
N TYR A 333 -28.07 3.67 13.44
CA TYR A 333 -27.16 3.62 12.29
C TYR A 333 -25.70 3.78 12.72
N HIS A 334 -24.84 2.86 12.28
CA HIS A 334 -23.39 3.00 12.36
C HIS A 334 -22.77 3.07 10.95
N ALA A 335 -21.71 3.87 10.79
CA ALA A 335 -21.03 4.03 9.50
C ALA A 335 -20.08 2.85 9.17
N THR A 336 -19.62 2.13 10.18
CA THR A 336 -18.60 1.07 10.08
C THR A 336 -18.83 -0.03 11.12
N LEU A 337 -18.26 -1.22 10.88
CA LEU A 337 -18.29 -2.31 11.85
C LEU A 337 -17.52 -1.94 13.13
N GLY A 338 -16.43 -1.18 13.02
CA GLY A 338 -15.70 -0.63 14.16
C GLY A 338 -16.57 0.32 15.01
N GLY A 339 -17.37 1.17 14.36
CA GLY A 339 -18.33 2.03 15.05
C GLY A 339 -19.42 1.24 15.77
N LEU A 340 -19.92 0.18 15.13
CA LEU A 340 -20.88 -0.75 15.73
C LEU A 340 -20.28 -1.48 16.95
N VAL A 341 -19.15 -2.14 16.78
CA VAL A 341 -18.50 -2.95 17.84
C VAL A 341 -18.08 -2.10 19.03
N SER A 342 -17.76 -0.83 18.82
CA SER A 342 -17.39 0.10 19.89
C SER A 342 -18.61 0.75 20.55
N SER A 343 -19.83 0.46 20.10
CA SER A 343 -21.05 0.95 20.73
C SER A 343 -21.29 0.21 22.05
N GLY A 344 -21.86 0.89 23.04
CA GLY A 344 -22.16 0.26 24.34
C GLY A 344 -23.29 -0.77 24.29
N GLU A 345 -24.01 -0.86 23.18
CA GLU A 345 -25.16 -1.75 22.99
C GLU A 345 -24.76 -3.07 22.32
N PHE A 346 -23.61 -3.11 21.65
CA PHE A 346 -23.16 -4.28 20.92
C PHE A 346 -22.67 -5.39 21.85
N SER A 347 -23.15 -6.61 21.62
CA SER A 347 -22.55 -7.83 22.15
C SER A 347 -22.66 -8.95 21.10
N MET A 348 -21.75 -9.92 21.16
CA MET A 348 -21.78 -11.05 20.22
C MET A 348 -23.06 -11.86 20.33
N ASP A 349 -23.60 -12.04 21.54
CA ASP A 349 -24.85 -12.78 21.77
C ASP A 349 -26.05 -12.04 21.19
N ALA A 350 -26.13 -10.71 21.39
CA ALA A 350 -27.18 -9.90 20.78
C ALA A 350 -27.07 -9.88 19.24
N PHE A 351 -25.85 -9.84 18.72
CA PHE A 351 -25.61 -9.87 17.27
C PHE A 351 -26.01 -11.23 16.68
N GLU A 352 -25.74 -12.33 17.37
CA GLU A 352 -26.17 -13.68 16.97
C GLU A 352 -27.69 -13.77 16.84
N LEU A 353 -28.43 -13.27 17.85
CA LEU A 353 -29.89 -13.20 17.80
C LEU A 353 -30.41 -12.32 16.63
N CYS A 354 -29.75 -11.18 16.38
CA CYS A 354 -30.07 -10.31 15.26
C CYS A 354 -29.88 -11.04 13.92
N VAL A 355 -28.78 -11.78 13.76
CA VAL A 355 -28.45 -12.54 12.55
C VAL A 355 -29.44 -13.70 12.36
N ASP A 356 -29.74 -14.48 13.40
CA ASP A 356 -30.70 -15.59 13.34
C ASP A 356 -32.11 -15.15 12.96
N LYS A 357 -32.53 -13.97 13.41
CA LYS A 357 -33.85 -13.41 13.08
C LYS A 357 -33.94 -12.91 11.63
N ASN A 358 -32.84 -12.39 11.07
CA ASN A 358 -32.87 -11.62 9.83
C ASN A 358 -32.17 -12.31 8.64
N GLU A 359 -31.47 -13.44 8.86
CA GLU A 359 -30.77 -14.18 7.81
C GLU A 359 -31.10 -15.69 7.89
N SER A 360 -31.87 -16.19 6.92
CA SER A 360 -32.29 -17.59 6.89
C SER A 360 -31.21 -18.55 6.41
N ASP A 361 -30.24 -18.08 5.62
CA ASP A 361 -29.17 -18.92 5.09
C ASP A 361 -28.07 -19.19 6.13
N GLU A 362 -27.90 -20.44 6.53
CA GLU A 362 -26.93 -20.86 7.54
C GLU A 362 -25.48 -20.56 7.15
N GLN A 363 -25.14 -20.67 5.86
CA GLN A 363 -23.78 -20.37 5.38
C GLN A 363 -23.49 -18.87 5.50
N ILE A 364 -24.48 -18.02 5.19
CA ILE A 364 -24.34 -16.56 5.34
C ILE A 364 -24.28 -16.17 6.82
N ARG A 365 -25.12 -16.76 7.69
CA ARG A 365 -25.04 -16.54 9.15
C ARG A 365 -23.65 -16.86 9.69
N ASN A 366 -23.13 -18.04 9.37
CA ASN A 366 -21.79 -18.45 9.79
C ASN A 366 -20.69 -17.52 9.26
N ALA A 367 -20.79 -17.08 8.00
CA ALA A 367 -19.84 -16.13 7.42
C ALA A 367 -19.89 -14.75 8.10
N LEU A 368 -21.09 -14.25 8.45
CA LEU A 368 -21.26 -13.00 9.20
C LEU A 368 -20.65 -13.11 10.60
N MET A 369 -20.95 -14.19 11.32
CA MET A 369 -20.41 -14.42 12.67
C MET A 369 -18.88 -14.52 12.66
N ASN A 370 -18.31 -15.29 11.73
CA ASN A 370 -16.86 -15.40 11.58
C ASN A 370 -16.24 -14.05 11.21
N ARG A 371 -16.87 -13.28 10.32
CA ARG A 371 -16.38 -11.96 9.92
C ARG A 371 -16.33 -10.99 11.10
N VAL A 372 -17.38 -10.94 11.91
CA VAL A 372 -17.46 -10.03 13.07
C VAL A 372 -16.52 -10.46 14.18
N ARG A 373 -16.46 -11.77 14.51
CA ARG A 373 -15.48 -12.32 15.46
C ARG A 373 -14.05 -12.01 15.04
N GLN A 374 -13.71 -12.22 13.76
CA GLN A 374 -12.39 -11.87 13.23
C GLN A 374 -12.08 -10.39 13.42
N PHE A 375 -13.02 -9.51 13.09
CA PHE A 375 -12.80 -8.07 13.20
C PHE A 375 -12.51 -7.64 14.65
N ILE A 376 -13.34 -8.13 15.59
CA ILE A 376 -13.22 -7.84 17.02
C ILE A 376 -11.87 -8.32 17.55
N GLU A 377 -11.56 -9.59 17.32
CA GLU A 377 -10.36 -10.20 17.86
C GLU A 377 -9.08 -9.63 17.24
N GLU A 378 -9.06 -9.42 15.91
CA GLU A 378 -7.93 -8.80 15.23
C GLU A 378 -7.67 -7.38 15.75
N THR A 379 -8.73 -6.57 15.90
CA THR A 379 -8.58 -5.15 16.28
C THR A 379 -8.31 -4.96 17.77
N GLN A 380 -9.07 -5.64 18.63
CA GLN A 380 -9.08 -5.39 20.08
C GLN A 380 -8.08 -6.26 20.85
N THR A 381 -7.74 -7.44 20.33
CA THR A 381 -6.83 -8.38 21.00
C THR A 381 -5.49 -8.47 20.30
N VAL A 382 -5.47 -8.83 19.01
CA VAL A 382 -4.23 -9.09 18.28
C VAL A 382 -3.41 -7.81 18.09
N VAL A 383 -3.99 -6.77 17.48
CA VAL A 383 -3.24 -5.54 17.18
C VAL A 383 -2.71 -4.90 18.47
N ALA A 384 -3.56 -4.77 19.49
CA ALA A 384 -3.15 -4.24 20.79
C ALA A 384 -2.09 -5.12 21.48
N GLY A 385 -2.25 -6.44 21.44
CA GLY A 385 -1.31 -7.40 22.02
C GLY A 385 0.06 -7.37 21.34
N VAL A 386 0.11 -7.29 20.00
CA VAL A 386 1.37 -7.14 19.25
C VAL A 386 2.07 -5.83 19.59
N VAL A 387 1.33 -4.72 19.69
CA VAL A 387 1.88 -3.42 20.10
C VAL A 387 2.53 -3.50 21.48
N GLU A 388 1.84 -4.08 22.47
CA GLU A 388 2.36 -4.22 23.83
C GLU A 388 3.55 -5.20 23.90
N SER A 389 3.49 -6.30 23.16
CA SER A 389 4.57 -7.30 23.09
C SER A 389 5.86 -6.69 22.53
N LEU A 390 5.76 -5.87 21.48
CA LEU A 390 6.92 -5.16 20.91
C LEU A 390 7.51 -4.12 21.88
N LYS A 391 6.66 -3.44 22.67
CA LYS A 391 7.11 -2.45 23.67
C LYS A 391 7.79 -3.09 24.88
N SER A 392 7.25 -4.21 25.34
CA SER A 392 7.74 -4.94 26.51
C SER A 392 8.90 -5.89 26.20
N GLY A 393 9.11 -6.23 24.92
CA GLY A 393 10.07 -7.26 24.51
C GLY A 393 9.58 -8.69 24.78
N ASP A 394 8.27 -8.88 24.98
CA ASP A 394 7.67 -10.19 25.20
C ASP A 394 7.43 -10.90 23.86
N TYR A 395 8.47 -11.55 23.35
CA TYR A 395 8.43 -12.23 22.06
C TYR A 395 7.63 -13.52 22.06
N GLU A 396 7.37 -14.12 23.22
CA GLU A 396 6.47 -15.26 23.34
C GLU A 396 5.03 -14.83 23.10
N MET A 397 4.59 -13.75 23.75
CA MET A 397 3.26 -13.17 23.51
C MET A 397 3.12 -12.58 22.10
N LEU A 398 4.20 -12.00 21.55
CA LEU A 398 4.22 -11.55 20.16
C LEU A 398 3.88 -12.68 19.19
N GLU A 399 4.56 -13.83 19.33
CA GLU A 399 4.30 -15.02 18.51
C GLU A 399 2.85 -15.46 18.64
N GLN A 400 2.33 -15.59 19.86
CA GLN A 400 0.96 -16.04 20.11
C GLN A 400 -0.08 -15.15 19.42
N HIS A 401 0.07 -13.82 19.52
CA HIS A 401 -0.84 -12.89 18.87
C HIS A 401 -0.75 -12.92 17.35
N VAL A 402 0.47 -12.99 16.80
CA VAL A 402 0.69 -13.07 15.34
C VAL A 402 0.17 -14.38 14.77
N SER A 403 0.45 -15.51 15.43
CA SER A 403 -0.06 -16.82 15.06
C SER A 403 -1.59 -16.87 15.13
N ARG A 404 -2.20 -16.19 16.11
CA ARG A 404 -3.66 -16.05 16.16
C ARG A 404 -4.21 -15.26 14.97
N SER A 405 -3.58 -14.15 14.59
CA SER A 405 -3.93 -13.42 13.35
C SER A 405 -3.87 -14.35 12.13
N GLN A 406 -2.78 -15.11 11.99
CA GLN A 406 -2.61 -16.05 10.88
C GLN A 406 -3.70 -17.14 10.86
N GLN A 407 -4.04 -17.72 12.00
CA GLN A 407 -5.11 -18.73 12.10
C GLN A 407 -6.47 -18.16 11.69
N MET A 408 -6.82 -16.94 12.14
CA MET A 408 -8.07 -16.28 11.74
C MET A 408 -8.09 -15.93 10.25
N THR A 409 -6.93 -15.62 9.68
CA THR A 409 -6.75 -15.36 8.25
C THR A 409 -7.06 -16.60 7.42
N ASP A 410 -6.59 -17.76 7.85
CA ASP A 410 -6.84 -19.03 7.16
C ASP A 410 -8.28 -19.55 7.41
N GLY A 411 -8.73 -19.54 8.67
CA GLY A 411 -10.02 -20.12 9.05
C GLY A 411 -11.22 -19.23 8.78
N TRP A 412 -11.19 -17.96 9.25
CA TRP A 412 -12.36 -17.07 9.19
C TRP A 412 -12.41 -16.22 7.92
N LEU A 413 -11.26 -15.72 7.46
CA LEU A 413 -11.19 -14.98 6.19
C LEU A 413 -11.08 -15.91 4.99
N GLY A 414 -10.44 -17.07 5.14
CA GLY A 414 -10.34 -18.08 4.06
C GLY A 414 -9.48 -17.62 2.88
N ASN A 415 -8.50 -16.75 3.10
CA ASN A 415 -7.75 -16.08 2.03
C ASN A 415 -6.29 -16.54 1.93
N GLN A 416 -5.97 -17.77 2.34
CA GLN A 416 -4.61 -18.35 2.29
C GLN A 416 -4.48 -19.44 1.22
N VAL A 417 -3.26 -19.61 0.72
CA VAL A 417 -2.88 -20.69 -0.21
C VAL A 417 -1.84 -21.60 0.44
N ASP A 418 -1.67 -22.79 -0.10
CA ASP A 418 -0.74 -23.79 0.46
C ASP A 418 0.69 -23.24 0.57
N GLU A 419 1.12 -22.44 -0.41
CA GLU A 419 2.43 -21.80 -0.38
C GLU A 419 2.59 -20.81 0.77
N THR A 420 1.58 -20.00 1.10
CA THR A 420 1.69 -19.01 2.18
C THR A 420 1.53 -19.66 3.55
N ARG A 421 0.67 -20.68 3.68
CA ARG A 421 0.57 -21.51 4.90
C ARG A 421 1.93 -22.14 5.23
N PHE A 422 2.50 -22.84 4.25
CA PHE A 422 3.80 -23.48 4.44
C PHE A 422 4.91 -22.47 4.73
N LEU A 423 4.93 -21.32 4.05
CA LEU A 423 5.95 -20.30 4.32
C LEU A 423 5.89 -19.81 5.77
N VAL A 424 4.70 -19.63 6.35
CA VAL A 424 4.57 -19.23 7.77
C VAL A 424 5.09 -20.34 8.69
N GLU A 425 4.63 -21.58 8.51
CA GLU A 425 5.06 -22.72 9.32
C GLU A 425 6.58 -22.93 9.24
N ALA A 426 7.11 -22.95 8.01
CA ALA A 426 8.53 -23.11 7.76
C ALA A 426 9.37 -21.96 8.33
N ALA A 427 8.84 -20.74 8.42
CA ALA A 427 9.55 -19.64 9.07
C ALA A 427 9.74 -19.94 10.57
N LEU A 428 8.66 -20.32 11.26
CA LEU A 428 8.70 -20.64 12.69
C LEU A 428 9.63 -21.84 12.96
N ASP A 429 9.52 -22.91 12.17
CA ASP A 429 10.40 -24.09 12.26
C ASP A 429 11.89 -23.77 12.05
N ASN A 430 12.21 -22.71 11.31
CA ASN A 430 13.57 -22.26 11.06
C ASN A 430 14.07 -21.18 12.03
N GLY A 431 13.30 -20.89 13.08
CA GLY A 431 13.70 -20.00 14.17
C GLY A 431 13.25 -18.54 14.00
N ALA A 432 12.19 -18.29 13.22
CA ALA A 432 11.52 -16.99 13.29
C ALA A 432 10.83 -16.80 14.64
N ILE A 433 10.87 -15.58 15.16
CA ILE A 433 10.19 -15.18 16.39
C ILE A 433 8.68 -15.12 16.16
N ALA A 434 8.28 -14.55 15.04
CA ALA A 434 6.89 -14.48 14.61
C ALA A 434 6.84 -14.47 13.08
N SER A 435 5.75 -14.96 12.51
CA SER A 435 5.60 -14.98 11.05
C SER A 435 4.13 -14.94 10.65
N SER A 436 3.83 -14.21 9.58
CA SER A 436 2.46 -14.09 9.06
C SER A 436 2.45 -13.78 7.56
N ALA A 437 1.45 -14.31 6.86
CA ALA A 437 1.09 -13.83 5.54
C ALA A 437 0.52 -12.41 5.63
N PHE A 438 0.65 -11.63 4.56
CA PHE A 438 0.15 -10.24 4.56
C PHE A 438 -0.32 -9.77 3.18
N GLY A 439 -1.15 -8.73 3.20
CA GLY A 439 -1.83 -8.21 2.02
C GLY A 439 -3.16 -8.90 1.74
N ALA A 440 -3.69 -8.75 0.52
CA ALA A 440 -5.07 -9.13 0.18
C ALA A 440 -5.38 -10.66 0.26
N GLY A 441 -4.36 -11.51 0.39
CA GLY A 441 -4.49 -12.97 0.38
C GLY A 441 -4.42 -13.60 -1.02
N PHE A 442 -4.76 -14.90 -1.08
CA PHE A 442 -4.81 -15.75 -2.28
C PHE A 442 -3.45 -15.93 -2.99
N GLY A 443 -2.36 -15.83 -2.22
CA GLY A 443 -0.99 -15.82 -2.72
C GLY A 443 -0.19 -14.72 -2.03
N GLY A 444 0.83 -14.21 -2.70
CA GLY A 444 1.58 -13.06 -2.21
C GLY A 444 2.70 -13.44 -1.25
N SER A 445 2.84 -12.65 -0.18
CA SER A 445 4.04 -12.65 0.65
C SER A 445 3.77 -13.01 2.11
N VAL A 446 4.82 -13.55 2.73
CA VAL A 446 4.92 -13.82 4.16
C VAL A 446 6.08 -13.00 4.70
N TRP A 447 5.88 -12.39 5.86
CA TRP A 447 6.97 -11.80 6.62
C TRP A 447 7.31 -12.71 7.80
N ALA A 448 8.59 -12.77 8.15
CA ALA A 448 9.12 -13.40 9.35
C ALA A 448 9.96 -12.37 10.11
N MET A 449 9.76 -12.27 11.43
CA MET A 449 10.61 -11.50 12.32
C MET A 449 11.73 -12.39 12.84
N VAL A 450 12.97 -11.93 12.71
CA VAL A 450 14.17 -12.65 13.12
C VAL A 450 15.19 -11.69 13.72
N GLU A 451 16.15 -12.24 14.44
CA GLU A 451 17.33 -11.49 14.87
C GLU A 451 18.19 -11.09 13.64
N PRO A 452 18.64 -9.82 13.52
CA PRO A 452 19.43 -9.36 12.39
C PRO A 452 20.68 -10.17 12.12
N GLU A 453 21.35 -10.67 13.16
CA GLU A 453 22.56 -11.50 13.05
C GLU A 453 22.30 -12.89 12.45
N ASN A 454 21.06 -13.38 12.56
CA ASN A 454 20.65 -14.69 12.04
C ASN A 454 19.93 -14.59 10.68
N SER A 455 19.64 -13.38 10.19
CA SER A 455 18.78 -13.16 9.01
C SER A 455 19.25 -13.87 7.75
N VAL A 456 20.56 -13.86 7.47
CA VAL A 456 21.14 -14.48 6.26
C VAL A 456 20.99 -16.00 6.31
N ARG A 457 21.39 -16.60 7.43
CA ARG A 457 21.30 -18.06 7.63
C ARG A 457 19.84 -18.52 7.64
N PHE A 458 18.96 -17.73 8.25
CA PHE A 458 17.52 -17.97 8.24
C PHE A 458 16.97 -17.97 6.81
N LEU A 459 17.29 -16.93 6.02
CA LEU A 459 16.82 -16.78 4.65
C LEU A 459 17.22 -17.98 3.77
N GLU A 460 18.48 -18.43 3.88
CA GLU A 460 18.96 -19.60 3.14
C GLU A 460 18.17 -20.87 3.48
N ARG A 461 17.93 -21.11 4.78
CA ARG A 461 17.17 -22.28 5.25
C ARG A 461 15.71 -22.21 4.84
N TRP A 462 15.09 -21.04 4.99
CA TRP A 462 13.69 -20.83 4.64
C TRP A 462 13.45 -21.00 3.14
N PHE A 463 14.36 -20.44 2.31
CA PHE A 463 14.35 -20.65 0.87
C PHE A 463 14.54 -22.14 0.50
N ALA A 464 15.50 -22.83 1.14
CA ALA A 464 15.74 -24.25 0.90
C ALA A 464 14.53 -25.12 1.28
N ALA A 465 13.91 -24.87 2.44
CA ALA A 465 12.71 -25.56 2.88
C ALA A 465 11.54 -25.35 1.90
N TYR A 466 11.30 -24.11 1.49
CA TYR A 466 10.30 -23.79 0.46
C TYR A 466 10.57 -24.50 -0.87
N GLY A 467 11.84 -24.54 -1.27
CA GLY A 467 12.28 -25.22 -2.47
C GLY A 467 12.16 -26.74 -2.43
N GLN A 468 11.98 -27.38 -1.27
CA GLN A 468 11.75 -28.84 -1.23
C GLN A 468 10.34 -29.20 -1.70
N LEU A 469 9.34 -28.38 -1.38
CA LEU A 469 7.94 -28.65 -1.72
C LEU A 469 7.45 -27.88 -2.95
N PHE A 470 7.91 -26.64 -3.14
CA PHE A 470 7.40 -25.73 -4.16
C PHE A 470 8.45 -25.37 -5.21
N GLN A 471 9.23 -26.36 -5.69
CA GLN A 471 10.28 -26.19 -6.72
C GLN A 471 9.80 -25.40 -7.95
N HIS A 472 8.57 -25.67 -8.39
CA HIS A 472 7.96 -25.04 -9.56
C HIS A 472 7.67 -23.53 -9.35
N ARG A 473 7.64 -23.05 -8.11
CA ARG A 473 7.42 -21.64 -7.74
C ARG A 473 8.71 -20.84 -7.64
N LEU A 474 9.86 -21.48 -7.40
CA LEU A 474 11.13 -20.81 -7.11
C LEU A 474 11.55 -19.76 -8.15
N ARG A 475 11.22 -19.97 -9.44
CA ARG A 475 11.51 -19.00 -10.51
C ARG A 475 10.79 -17.65 -10.35
N LYS A 476 9.71 -17.62 -9.58
CA LYS A 476 8.87 -16.43 -9.34
C LYS A 476 8.88 -15.99 -7.89
N ALA A 477 9.47 -16.78 -7.00
CA ALA A 477 9.57 -16.48 -5.59
C ALA A 477 10.71 -15.50 -5.33
N TYR A 478 10.57 -14.68 -4.28
CA TYR A 478 11.60 -13.72 -3.87
C TYR A 478 11.77 -13.81 -2.36
N PHE A 479 13.02 -13.89 -1.90
CA PHE A 479 13.36 -13.92 -0.48
C PHE A 479 14.38 -12.83 -0.22
N PHE A 480 14.13 -12.00 0.78
CA PHE A 480 15.01 -10.87 1.10
C PHE A 480 14.81 -10.39 2.53
N GLN A 481 15.89 -9.91 3.13
CA GLN A 481 15.79 -9.09 4.34
C GLN A 481 15.19 -7.72 3.98
N GLU A 482 14.37 -7.19 4.88
CA GLU A 482 13.71 -5.90 4.73
C GLU A 482 13.79 -5.10 6.02
N SER A 483 14.11 -3.82 5.89
CA SER A 483 14.05 -2.84 6.98
C SER A 483 12.83 -1.95 6.80
N THR A 484 12.35 -1.33 7.87
CA THR A 484 11.26 -0.37 7.77
C THR A 484 11.78 0.93 7.16
N GLY A 485 11.18 1.34 6.04
CA GLY A 485 11.58 2.49 5.24
C GLY A 485 10.79 3.76 5.55
N PRO A 486 11.16 4.89 4.91
CA PRO A 486 10.36 6.10 4.95
C PRO A 486 9.09 5.94 4.09
N GLY A 487 8.08 6.76 4.37
CA GLY A 487 6.95 7.00 3.48
C GLY A 487 7.35 7.65 2.16
N ALA A 488 6.36 7.82 1.29
CA ALA A 488 6.53 8.41 -0.03
C ALA A 488 6.94 9.89 0.07
N PHE A 489 7.79 10.34 -0.85
CA PHE A 489 8.23 11.73 -0.89
C PHE A 489 8.45 12.21 -2.32
N VAL A 490 8.49 13.53 -2.50
CA VAL A 490 8.73 14.19 -3.79
C VAL A 490 9.91 15.16 -3.71
N LEU A 491 10.82 15.09 -4.69
CA LEU A 491 11.86 16.10 -4.92
C LEU A 491 11.45 16.98 -6.11
N GLY A 492 11.76 18.28 -6.08
CA GLY A 492 11.41 19.23 -7.15
C GLY A 492 10.01 19.86 -6.99
N ALA A 493 9.38 19.70 -5.83
CA ALA A 493 8.08 20.27 -5.49
C ALA A 493 7.94 20.50 -3.98
N ASP A 494 7.05 21.42 -3.61
CA ASP A 494 6.72 21.76 -2.23
C ASP A 494 5.90 20.65 -1.56
N GLN A 495 6.57 19.79 -0.78
CA GLN A 495 5.97 18.62 -0.14
C GLN A 495 4.96 18.98 0.96
N GLU A 496 5.11 20.13 1.61
CA GLU A 496 4.19 20.57 2.67
C GLU A 496 2.86 21.01 2.07
N LYS A 497 2.90 21.82 1.00
CA LYS A 497 1.68 22.24 0.29
C LYS A 497 0.90 21.08 -0.30
N LEU A 498 1.61 20.04 -0.75
CA LEU A 498 1.01 18.82 -1.30
C LEU A 498 0.66 17.79 -0.22
N LEU A 499 0.92 18.09 1.06
CA LEU A 499 0.65 17.26 2.23
C LEU A 499 1.41 15.92 2.28
N PHE A 500 2.44 15.75 1.45
CA PHE A 500 3.29 14.55 1.43
C PHE A 500 4.21 14.43 2.66
N LYS A 501 4.62 15.57 3.24
CA LYS A 501 5.31 15.63 4.54
C LYS A 501 4.39 16.27 5.58
N SER A 502 3.29 15.60 5.92
CA SER A 502 2.37 16.10 6.96
C SER A 502 2.34 15.18 8.18
N ASN A 503 2.40 15.79 9.37
CA ASN A 503 1.98 15.09 10.59
C ASN A 503 0.46 14.88 10.49
N PHE A 504 0.01 13.64 10.52
CA PHE A 504 -1.41 13.30 10.61
C PHE A 504 -1.68 12.39 11.82
#